data_AF-A0A7S1ZUM3-F1
#
_entry.id   AF-A0A7S1ZUM3-F1
#
_cell.length_a   1.000
_cell.length_b   1.000
_cell.length_c   1.000
_cell.angle_alpha   90.00
_cell.angle_beta   90.00
_cell.angle_gamma   90.00
#
_symmetry.space_group_name_H-M   'P 1'
#
loop_
_entity.id
_entity.type
_entity.pdbx_description
1 polymer ?
#
loop_
_entity_poly.entity_id
_entity_poly.type
_entity_poly.pdbx_seq_one_letter_code
_entity_poly.pdbx_strand_id
1 'polypeptide(L)'
;VDRTRRLEESEADEAVAAGTMSDRAAKAEDAVRSAAAVDRVLHRILSLPSPPHDAVTLTSHERGYRRELAKSFLADCAKTRKCADCEAVSPRVRQDSHNKMFLVPLSDRDRNHNRGRRIRVRAASVCEGRIAGNGRRRRNAATGGGPEIGA
;
A
#
# COMPACT_ATOMS: atom_id res chain seq x y z
N VAL A 1 26.10 57.69 -30.51
CA VAL A 1 24.66 57.50 -30.19
C VAL A 1 24.37 56.08 -29.67
N ASP A 2 25.23 55.08 -29.87
CA ASP A 2 24.94 53.68 -29.48
C ASP A 2 25.30 53.23 -28.06
N ARG A 3 26.09 53.99 -27.30
CA ARG A 3 26.56 53.53 -25.98
C ARG A 3 25.54 53.69 -24.86
N THR A 4 24.68 54.71 -24.94
CA THR A 4 23.62 54.96 -23.96
C THR A 4 22.49 53.95 -24.09
N ARG A 5 22.11 53.61 -25.34
CA ARG A 5 21.04 52.64 -25.62
C ARG A 5 21.32 51.22 -25.11
N ARG A 6 22.58 50.77 -25.17
CA ARG A 6 22.98 49.45 -24.64
C ARG A 6 22.95 49.37 -23.11
N LEU A 7 23.10 50.50 -22.42
CA LEU A 7 23.00 50.55 -20.95
C LEU A 7 21.52 50.53 -20.52
N GLU A 8 20.67 51.24 -21.23
CA GLU A 8 19.21 51.24 -21.01
C GLU A 8 18.58 49.85 -21.26
N GLU A 9 19.04 49.13 -22.30
CA GLU A 9 18.60 47.76 -22.57
C GLU A 9 19.06 46.77 -21.48
N SER A 10 20.26 46.93 -20.91
CA SER A 10 20.73 46.07 -19.80
C SER A 10 20.02 46.33 -18.47
N GLU A 11 19.67 47.59 -18.17
CA GLU A 11 18.90 47.94 -16.97
C GLU A 11 17.45 47.44 -17.04
N ALA A 12 16.87 47.42 -18.24
CA ALA A 12 15.55 46.85 -18.47
C ALA A 12 15.52 45.32 -18.28
N ASP A 13 16.54 44.61 -18.77
CA ASP A 13 16.65 43.15 -18.57
C ASP A 13 16.86 42.78 -17.10
N GLU A 14 17.63 43.59 -16.35
CA GLU A 14 17.84 43.39 -14.91
C GLU A 14 16.56 43.66 -14.09
N ALA A 15 15.76 44.67 -14.47
CA ALA A 15 14.47 44.95 -13.85
C ALA A 15 13.42 43.85 -14.11
N VAL A 16 13.40 43.26 -15.31
CA VAL A 16 12.52 42.12 -15.63
C VAL A 16 12.94 40.86 -14.86
N ALA A 17 14.25 40.60 -14.74
CA ALA A 17 14.77 39.51 -13.93
C ALA A 17 14.41 39.70 -12.44
N ALA A 18 14.55 40.91 -11.89
CA ALA A 18 14.15 41.22 -10.52
C ALA A 18 12.63 41.04 -10.28
N GLY A 19 11.79 41.48 -11.22
CA GLY A 19 10.33 41.30 -11.16
C GLY A 19 9.92 39.81 -11.15
N THR A 20 10.50 38.99 -12.03
CA THR A 20 10.19 37.55 -12.07
C THR A 20 10.64 36.79 -10.82
N MET A 21 11.71 37.23 -10.16
CA MET A 21 12.17 36.65 -8.89
C MET A 21 11.25 37.06 -7.73
N SER A 22 10.76 38.31 -7.72
CA SER A 22 9.78 38.80 -6.74
C SER A 22 8.44 38.07 -6.85
N ASP A 23 7.93 37.83 -8.07
CA ASP A 23 6.68 37.09 -8.28
C ASP A 23 6.79 35.62 -7.86
N ARG A 24 7.96 35.01 -8.05
CA ARG A 24 8.23 33.65 -7.57
C ARG A 24 8.31 33.58 -6.05
N ALA A 25 8.91 34.59 -5.41
CA ALA A 25 8.96 34.69 -3.96
C ALA A 25 7.55 34.86 -3.36
N ALA A 26 6.73 35.75 -3.92
CA ALA A 26 5.34 35.94 -3.47
C ALA A 26 4.51 34.66 -3.63
N LYS A 27 4.64 33.95 -4.77
CA LYS A 27 3.96 32.66 -4.98
C LYS A 27 4.44 31.58 -4.00
N ALA A 28 5.73 31.57 -3.66
CA ALA A 28 6.26 30.64 -2.67
C ALA A 28 5.71 30.94 -1.27
N GLU A 29 5.61 32.22 -0.88
CA GLU A 29 5.01 32.63 0.39
C GLU A 29 3.52 32.24 0.48
N ASP A 30 2.75 32.42 -0.60
CA ASP A 30 1.35 32.03 -0.66
C ASP A 30 1.18 30.49 -0.64
N ALA A 31 2.07 29.74 -1.29
CA ALA A 31 2.10 28.29 -1.20
C ALA A 31 2.39 27.80 0.24
N VAL A 32 3.33 28.43 0.94
CA VAL A 32 3.64 28.12 2.34
C VAL A 32 2.46 28.46 3.25
N ARG A 33 1.82 29.61 3.02
CA ARG A 33 0.65 30.05 3.80
C ARG A 33 -0.55 29.12 3.60
N SER A 34 -0.81 28.71 2.36
CA SER A 34 -1.88 27.77 2.02
C SER A 34 -1.63 26.37 2.58
N ALA A 35 -0.40 25.85 2.49
CA ALA A 35 -0.03 24.58 3.11
C ALA A 35 -0.24 24.60 4.63
N ALA A 36 0.21 25.65 5.32
CA ALA A 36 -0.01 25.81 6.76
C ALA A 36 -1.50 25.92 7.13
N ALA A 37 -2.32 26.54 6.27
CA ALA A 37 -3.76 26.61 6.48
C ALA A 37 -4.43 25.23 6.32
N VAL A 38 -4.03 24.45 5.32
CA VAL A 38 -4.49 23.08 5.11
C VAL A 38 -4.12 22.20 6.30
N ASP A 39 -2.88 22.28 6.79
CA ASP A 39 -2.40 21.51 7.94
C ASP A 39 -3.21 21.80 9.21
N ARG A 40 -3.56 23.06 9.46
CA ARG A 40 -4.42 23.43 10.60
C ARG A 40 -5.81 22.81 10.49
N VAL A 41 -6.38 22.80 9.28
CA VAL A 41 -7.69 22.18 9.03
C VAL A 41 -7.62 20.67 9.20
N LEU A 42 -6.60 20.02 8.64
CA LEU A 42 -6.39 18.58 8.76
C LEU A 42 -6.17 18.17 10.23
N HIS A 43 -5.33 18.89 10.97
CA HIS A 43 -5.10 18.63 12.39
C HIS A 43 -6.42 18.70 13.20
N ARG A 44 -7.26 19.70 12.91
CA ARG A 44 -8.58 19.81 13.54
C ARG A 44 -9.46 18.62 13.22
N ILE A 45 -9.54 18.21 11.96
CA ILE A 45 -10.37 17.07 11.53
C ILE A 45 -9.89 15.75 12.16
N LEU A 46 -8.57 15.50 12.16
CA LEU A 46 -7.97 14.28 12.70
C LEU A 46 -8.06 14.20 14.23
N SER A 47 -8.15 15.36 14.91
CA SER A 47 -8.35 15.41 16.37
C SER A 47 -9.79 15.11 16.80
N LEU A 48 -10.76 15.12 15.88
CA LEU A 48 -12.14 14.77 16.19
C LEU A 48 -12.30 13.25 16.30
N PRO A 49 -13.15 12.76 17.22
CA PRO A 49 -13.47 11.35 17.29
C PRO A 49 -14.08 10.90 15.96
N SER A 50 -13.59 9.77 15.44
CA SER A 50 -14.06 9.17 14.19
C SER A 50 -15.58 9.03 14.24
N PRO A 51 -16.33 9.55 13.25
CA PRO A 51 -17.75 9.26 13.16
C PRO A 51 -17.96 7.74 13.01
N PRO A 52 -19.10 7.20 13.48
CA PRO A 52 -19.45 5.81 13.22
C PRO A 52 -19.53 5.56 11.71
N HIS A 53 -19.09 4.38 11.28
CA HIS A 53 -18.91 4.06 9.85
C HIS A 53 -20.16 4.27 8.98
N ASP A 54 -21.35 4.20 9.57
CA ASP A 54 -22.63 4.33 8.87
C ASP A 54 -23.11 5.80 8.71
N ALA A 55 -22.48 6.75 9.40
CA ALA A 55 -22.86 8.16 9.37
C ALA A 55 -22.12 9.00 8.32
N VAL A 56 -21.16 8.40 7.59
CA VAL A 56 -20.32 9.13 6.63
C VAL A 56 -20.98 9.14 5.25
N THR A 57 -21.76 10.19 4.98
CA THR A 57 -22.29 10.48 3.65
C THR A 57 -21.19 11.07 2.75
N LEU A 58 -20.55 10.20 1.96
CA LEU A 58 -19.52 10.62 1.01
C LEU A 58 -20.12 11.34 -0.19
N THR A 59 -19.48 12.45 -0.59
CA THR A 59 -19.78 13.16 -1.84
C THR A 59 -19.41 12.32 -3.07
N SER A 60 -19.94 12.66 -4.25
CA SER A 60 -19.62 11.94 -5.50
C SER A 60 -18.12 11.90 -5.79
N HIS A 61 -17.42 13.00 -5.51
CA HIS A 61 -15.96 13.10 -5.66
C HIS A 61 -15.23 12.14 -4.72
N GLU A 62 -15.57 12.14 -3.43
CA GLU A 62 -14.95 11.25 -2.43
C GLU A 62 -15.20 9.77 -2.74
N ARG A 63 -16.39 9.43 -3.25
CA ARG A 63 -16.69 8.06 -3.70
C ARG A 63 -15.81 7.65 -4.87
N GLY A 64 -15.60 8.55 -5.84
CA GLY A 64 -14.70 8.33 -6.96
C GLY A 64 -13.27 8.08 -6.48
N TYR A 65 -12.76 8.97 -5.64
CA TYR A 65 -11.42 8.86 -5.08
C TYR A 65 -11.21 7.59 -4.24
N ARG A 66 -12.20 7.22 -3.42
CA ARG A 66 -12.15 5.97 -2.64
C ARG A 66 -12.07 4.73 -3.52
N ARG A 67 -12.77 4.70 -4.66
CA ARG A 67 -12.68 3.58 -5.61
C ARG A 67 -11.30 3.50 -6.26
N GLU A 68 -10.71 4.64 -6.58
CA GLU A 68 -9.35 4.71 -7.15
C GLU A 68 -8.29 4.26 -6.15
N LEU A 69 -8.39 4.71 -4.89
CA LEU A 69 -7.54 4.24 -3.80
C LEU A 69 -7.69 2.73 -3.57
N ALA A 70 -8.91 2.22 -3.53
CA ALA A 70 -9.14 0.79 -3.38
C ALA A 70 -8.56 -0.01 -4.55
N LYS A 71 -8.71 0.49 -5.78
CA LYS A 71 -8.18 -0.16 -7.00
C LYS A 71 -6.65 -0.19 -7.01
N SER A 72 -6.01 0.93 -6.68
CA SER A 72 -4.54 1.02 -6.60
C SER A 72 -3.99 0.13 -5.48
N PHE A 73 -4.58 0.18 -4.30
CA PHE A 73 -4.20 -0.67 -3.17
C PHE A 73 -4.31 -2.16 -3.50
N LEU A 74 -5.43 -2.62 -4.06
CA LEU A 74 -5.60 -4.02 -4.44
C LEU A 74 -4.63 -4.45 -5.54
N ALA A 75 -4.33 -3.56 -6.49
CA ALA A 75 -3.32 -3.83 -7.51
C ALA A 75 -1.92 -4.00 -6.91
N ASP A 76 -1.58 -3.24 -5.89
CA ASP A 76 -0.29 -3.36 -5.19
C ASP A 76 -0.21 -4.62 -4.33
N CYS A 77 -1.28 -4.97 -3.61
CA CYS A 77 -1.36 -6.25 -2.89
C CYS A 77 -1.19 -7.46 -3.84
N ALA A 78 -1.68 -7.37 -5.08
CA ALA A 78 -1.52 -8.43 -6.06
C ALA A 78 -0.07 -8.59 -6.57
N LYS A 79 0.79 -7.56 -6.46
CA LYS A 79 2.20 -7.61 -6.88
C LYS A 79 3.09 -8.32 -5.87
N THR A 80 2.77 -8.22 -4.58
CA THR A 80 3.59 -8.80 -3.51
C THR A 80 3.39 -10.31 -3.42
N ARG A 81 4.44 -11.08 -3.77
CA ARG A 81 4.43 -12.56 -3.64
C ARG A 81 4.88 -13.07 -2.27
N LYS A 82 5.56 -12.23 -1.51
CA LYS A 82 6.13 -12.55 -0.19
C LYS A 82 5.50 -11.67 0.87
N CYS A 83 5.21 -12.24 2.02
CA CYS A 83 4.80 -11.47 3.19
C CYS A 83 5.93 -10.54 3.64
N ALA A 84 5.62 -9.28 3.98
CA ALA A 84 6.63 -8.35 4.47
C ALA A 84 7.19 -8.77 5.84
N ASP A 85 6.34 -9.35 6.70
CA ASP A 85 6.70 -9.65 8.10
C ASP A 85 7.45 -10.98 8.24
N CYS A 86 6.95 -12.04 7.60
CA CYS A 86 7.53 -13.38 7.73
C CYS A 86 8.28 -13.86 6.49
N GLU A 87 8.23 -13.10 5.39
CA GLU A 87 8.86 -13.40 4.10
C GLU A 87 8.44 -14.76 3.50
N ALA A 88 7.35 -15.34 3.99
CA ALA A 88 6.77 -16.56 3.47
C ALA A 88 6.19 -16.34 2.07
N VAL A 89 6.30 -17.35 1.22
CA VAL A 89 5.59 -17.43 -0.06
C VAL A 89 4.31 -18.25 0.12
N SER A 90 3.15 -17.64 -0.14
CA SER A 90 1.87 -18.33 -0.15
C SER A 90 1.57 -18.97 -1.52
N PRO A 91 0.87 -20.12 -1.57
CA PRO A 91 0.38 -20.70 -2.82
C PRO A 91 -0.54 -19.73 -3.57
N ARG A 92 -0.49 -19.72 -4.90
CA ARG A 92 -1.37 -18.87 -5.72
C ARG A 92 -2.76 -19.48 -5.78
N VAL A 93 -3.79 -18.66 -5.58
CA VAL A 93 -5.19 -19.07 -5.78
C VAL A 93 -5.56 -18.84 -7.24
N ARG A 94 -6.15 -19.86 -7.88
CA ARG A 94 -6.79 -19.75 -9.19
C ARG A 94 -8.28 -20.00 -9.02
N GLN A 95 -9.09 -19.05 -9.48
CA GLN A 95 -10.53 -19.21 -9.54
C GLN A 95 -10.94 -19.73 -10.92
N ASP A 96 -11.90 -20.65 -10.95
CA ASP A 96 -12.63 -21.03 -12.16
C ASP A 96 -13.87 -20.14 -12.34
N SER A 97 -14.35 -20.05 -13.58
CA SER A 97 -15.46 -19.22 -14.04
C SER A 97 -16.72 -19.24 -13.17
N HIS A 98 -16.99 -20.36 -12.49
CA HIS A 98 -18.23 -20.55 -11.73
C HIS A 98 -18.04 -20.29 -10.23
N ASN A 99 -17.39 -21.16 -9.46
CA ASN A 99 -17.27 -21.00 -8.00
C ASN A 99 -16.11 -21.79 -7.35
N LYS A 100 -15.26 -22.46 -8.14
CA LYS A 100 -14.20 -23.32 -7.60
C LYS A 100 -12.91 -22.52 -7.46
N MET A 101 -12.32 -22.56 -6.28
CA MET A 101 -11.00 -22.00 -6.02
C MET A 101 -10.00 -23.13 -5.84
N PHE A 102 -8.91 -23.05 -6.58
CA PHE A 102 -7.82 -24.03 -6.56
C PHE A 102 -6.55 -23.37 -6.03
N LEU A 103 -5.81 -24.12 -5.22
CA LEU A 103 -4.47 -23.74 -4.78
C LEU A 103 -3.45 -24.32 -5.76
N VAL A 104 -2.70 -23.45 -6.43
CA VAL A 104 -1.58 -23.85 -7.28
C VAL A 104 -0.41 -24.24 -6.37
N PRO A 105 0.21 -25.41 -6.56
CA PRO A 105 1.35 -25.83 -5.74
C PRO A 105 2.50 -24.83 -5.84
N LEU A 106 3.25 -24.68 -4.74
CA LEU A 106 4.46 -23.87 -4.72
C LEU A 106 5.52 -24.50 -5.63
N SER A 107 6.31 -23.65 -6.30
CA SER A 107 7.52 -24.10 -6.99
C SER A 107 8.52 -24.69 -6.00
N ASP A 108 9.43 -25.54 -6.48
CA ASP A 108 10.48 -26.12 -5.62
C ASP A 108 11.36 -25.06 -4.96
N ARG A 109 11.65 -23.98 -5.71
CA ARG A 109 12.38 -22.82 -5.21
C ARG A 109 11.66 -22.15 -4.05
N ASP A 110 10.37 -21.88 -4.19
CA ASP A 110 9.57 -21.22 -3.16
C ASP A 110 9.33 -22.13 -1.95
N ARG A 111 9.18 -23.44 -2.19
CA ARG A 111 9.09 -24.46 -1.15
C ARG A 111 10.38 -24.53 -0.33
N ASN A 112 11.54 -24.46 -0.98
CA ASN A 112 12.84 -24.43 -0.30
C ASN A 112 13.06 -23.13 0.46
N HIS A 113 12.66 -21.98 -0.09
CA HIS A 113 12.69 -20.70 0.63
C HIS A 113 11.87 -20.75 1.92
N ASN A 114 10.65 -21.26 1.86
CA ASN A 114 9.80 -21.44 3.04
C ASN A 114 10.42 -22.43 4.05
N ARG A 115 11.01 -23.53 3.58
CA ARG A 115 11.74 -24.50 4.43
C ARG A 115 12.92 -23.85 5.14
N GLY A 116 13.69 -23.00 4.46
CA GLY A 116 14.80 -22.24 5.05
C GLY A 116 14.36 -21.35 6.22
N ARG A 117 13.13 -20.82 6.14
CA ARG A 117 12.50 -20.01 7.21
C ARG A 117 11.70 -20.82 8.22
N ARG A 118 11.77 -22.16 8.16
CA ARG A 118 11.00 -23.10 9.00
C ARG A 118 9.48 -22.93 8.87
N ILE A 119 9.01 -22.42 7.74
CA ILE A 119 7.59 -22.17 7.46
C ILE A 119 7.01 -23.39 6.74
N ARG A 120 5.92 -23.95 7.29
CA ARG A 120 5.21 -25.10 6.71
C ARG A 120 3.82 -24.66 6.28
N VAL A 121 3.65 -24.44 4.98
CA VAL A 121 2.34 -24.15 4.40
C VAL A 121 1.50 -25.44 4.40
N ARG A 122 0.29 -25.37 4.94
CA ARG A 122 -0.68 -26.47 4.96
C ARG A 122 -2.01 -25.97 4.42
N ALA A 123 -2.74 -26.83 3.70
CA ALA A 123 -4.10 -26.52 3.29
C ALA A 123 -5.01 -26.39 4.52
N ALA A 124 -5.98 -25.47 4.45
CA ALA A 124 -6.90 -25.21 5.56
C ALA A 124 -7.71 -26.45 5.97
N SER A 125 -8.13 -27.27 5.00
CA SER A 125 -8.82 -28.55 5.23
C SER A 125 -8.00 -29.54 6.07
N VAL A 126 -6.67 -29.46 6.02
CA VAL A 126 -5.77 -30.32 6.81
C VAL A 126 -5.61 -29.77 8.24
N CYS A 127 -5.97 -28.51 8.48
CA CYS A 127 -5.88 -27.84 9.78
C CYS A 127 -7.14 -28.02 10.65
N GLU A 128 -8.24 -28.56 10.11
CA GLU A 128 -9.55 -28.67 10.79
C GLU A 128 -9.56 -29.56 12.04
N GLY A 129 -8.47 -30.26 12.36
CA GLY A 129 -8.31 -30.98 13.64
C GLY A 129 -7.45 -30.28 14.70
N ARG A 130 -6.89 -29.09 14.43
CA ARG A 130 -5.92 -28.42 15.33
C ARG A 130 -6.33 -27.04 15.84
N ILE A 131 -7.39 -26.44 15.31
CA ILE A 131 -7.90 -25.12 15.74
C ILE A 131 -8.91 -25.28 16.88
N ALA A 132 -9.05 -26.48 17.46
CA ALA A 132 -9.74 -26.67 18.72
C ALA A 132 -8.77 -26.41 19.90
N GLY A 133 -8.77 -25.18 20.40
CA GLY A 133 -8.57 -24.92 21.82
C GLY A 133 -7.16 -24.62 22.31
N ASN A 134 -7.04 -23.44 22.90
CA ASN A 134 -6.21 -23.19 24.08
C ASN A 134 -6.70 -24.10 25.23
N GLY A 135 -6.43 -25.41 25.14
CA GLY A 135 -7.03 -26.40 26.03
C GLY A 135 -6.29 -27.74 25.99
N ARG A 136 -5.26 -27.85 26.83
CA ARG A 136 -4.61 -29.09 27.29
C ARG A 136 -4.02 -30.00 26.21
N ARG A 137 -2.69 -29.91 26.09
CA ARG A 137 -1.81 -30.96 25.56
C ARG A 137 -2.15 -32.31 26.20
N ARG A 138 -2.87 -33.18 25.48
CA ARG A 138 -2.72 -34.63 25.68
C ARG A 138 -1.66 -35.11 24.71
N ARG A 139 -0.46 -35.33 25.27
CA ARG A 139 0.54 -36.22 24.68
C ARG A 139 -0.17 -37.55 24.41
N ASN A 140 -0.21 -37.99 23.17
CA ASN A 140 -0.16 -39.41 22.83
C ASN A 140 0.66 -39.53 21.55
N ALA A 141 1.86 -40.08 21.74
CA ALA A 141 2.65 -40.66 20.67
C ALA A 141 1.88 -41.88 20.14
N ALA A 142 1.54 -41.87 18.86
CA ALA A 142 1.17 -43.06 18.10
C ALA A 142 1.42 -42.76 16.62
N THR A 143 2.56 -43.27 16.15
CA THR A 143 2.74 -43.96 14.86
C THR A 143 1.68 -43.75 13.77
N GLY A 144 2.13 -43.28 12.60
CA GLY A 144 1.36 -43.39 11.36
C GLY A 144 1.92 -42.54 10.24
N GLY A 145 2.89 -43.08 9.50
CA GLY A 145 3.33 -42.53 8.22
C GLY A 145 2.21 -42.58 7.18
N GLY A 146 2.22 -41.61 6.26
CA GLY A 146 1.32 -41.53 5.10
C GLY A 146 1.81 -40.49 4.10
N PRO A 147 1.53 -40.66 2.80
CA PRO A 147 2.58 -40.84 1.80
C PRO A 147 3.04 -39.54 1.14
N GLU A 148 4.31 -39.55 0.72
CA GLU A 148 4.85 -38.61 -0.24
C GLU A 148 4.20 -38.88 -1.61
N ILE A 149 3.39 -37.93 -2.08
CA ILE A 149 2.84 -37.99 -3.43
C ILE A 149 3.90 -37.41 -4.36
N GLY A 150 4.74 -38.30 -4.88
CA GLY A 150 5.56 -38.06 -6.07
C GLY A 150 4.83 -38.59 -7.30
N ALA A 151 4.54 -37.69 -8.24
CA ALA A 151 4.46 -37.90 -9.68
C ALA A 151 4.41 -36.51 -10.34
#